data_AF-A0A1S3ESF7-F1
#
_entry.id   AF-A0A1S3ESF7-F1
#
_cell.length_a   1.000
_cell.length_b   1.000
_cell.length_c   1.000
_cell.angle_alpha   90.00
_cell.angle_beta   90.00
_cell.angle_gamma   90.00
#
_symmetry.space_group_name_H-M   'P 1'
#
loop_
_entity.id
_entity.type
_entity.pdbx_description
1 polymer ?
#
loop_
_entity_poly.entity_id
_entity_poly.type
_entity_poly.pdbx_seq_one_letter_code
_entity_poly.pdbx_strand_id
1 'polypeptide(L)'
;MHPQLKLLIFQLPVDYREAARRVASIWEDFHPQLAVHVGVDSSAKVIFLEQCGKNRGYRDADIRGFRPEAGVCLTGGPDVITSVVSMKALCKRVMAEGMEVAFSGDAGRYVCDYIYYLSLLHGNGHAALVHVPPLSRGLPASLLGKALQVILQKMLEENEESPSFKPGPQKSRSTLIAAKGNPL
;
A
#
# COMPACT_ATOMS: atom_id res chain seq x y z
N MET A 1 -14.22 9.99 -23.54
CA MET A 1 -13.48 10.86 -22.59
C MET A 1 -12.73 9.93 -21.66
N HIS A 2 -11.40 9.96 -21.65
CA HIS A 2 -10.66 9.28 -20.57
C HIS A 2 -10.94 10.03 -19.27
N PRO A 3 -11.27 9.35 -18.16
CA PRO A 3 -11.35 10.01 -16.87
C PRO A 3 -10.03 10.75 -16.62
N GLN A 4 -10.11 11.99 -16.13
CA GLN A 4 -8.91 12.77 -15.82
C GLN A 4 -8.21 12.11 -14.63
N LEU A 5 -7.12 11.38 -14.90
CA LEU A 5 -6.27 10.80 -13.87
C LEU A 5 -5.54 11.93 -13.13
N LYS A 6 -5.81 12.07 -11.83
CA LYS A 6 -5.08 12.98 -10.94
C LYS A 6 -4.07 12.20 -10.11
N LEU A 7 -2.79 12.37 -10.42
CA LEU A 7 -1.70 11.80 -9.63
C LEU A 7 -1.33 12.73 -8.47
N LEU A 8 -1.39 12.23 -7.24
CA LEU A 8 -0.89 12.90 -6.04
C LEU A 8 0.33 12.13 -5.54
N ILE A 9 1.43 12.83 -5.26
CA ILE A 9 2.69 12.22 -4.83
C ILE A 9 3.01 12.71 -3.41
N PHE A 10 3.24 11.75 -2.52
CA PHE A 10 3.60 12.02 -1.13
C PHE A 10 4.91 11.31 -0.78
N GLN A 11 5.76 12.00 -0.02
CA GLN A 11 6.92 11.38 0.61
C GLN A 11 6.59 11.05 2.06
N LEU A 12 6.69 9.76 2.41
CA LEU A 12 6.47 9.26 3.75
C LEU A 12 7.81 9.02 4.45
N PRO A 13 7.94 9.33 5.76
CA PRO A 13 9.15 9.05 6.51
C PRO A 13 9.29 7.56 6.79
N VAL A 14 10.52 7.09 6.99
CA VAL A 14 10.80 5.74 7.49
C VAL A 14 10.63 5.71 9.02
N ASP A 15 9.42 6.05 9.47
CA ASP A 15 8.98 6.14 10.86
C ASP A 15 7.58 5.53 10.92
N TYR A 16 7.39 4.47 11.72
CA TYR A 16 6.12 3.74 11.72
C TYR A 16 4.94 4.63 12.11
N ARG A 17 5.10 5.47 13.14
CA ARG A 17 3.99 6.23 13.72
C ARG A 17 3.58 7.39 12.83
N GLU A 18 4.56 8.15 12.35
CA GLU A 18 4.28 9.29 11.47
C GLU A 18 3.80 8.84 10.09
N ALA A 19 4.36 7.77 9.54
CA ALA A 19 3.92 7.23 8.26
C ALA A 19 2.50 6.66 8.35
N ALA A 20 2.17 5.93 9.42
CA ALA A 20 0.80 5.45 9.67
C ALA A 20 -0.21 6.59 9.74
N ARG A 21 0.12 7.64 10.51
CA ARG A 21 -0.73 8.84 10.63
C ARG A 21 -0.98 9.49 9.27
N ARG A 22 0.08 9.67 8.46
CA ARG A 22 -0.04 10.26 7.11
C ARG A 22 -0.84 9.39 6.16
N VAL A 23 -0.66 8.08 6.19
CA VAL A 23 -1.46 7.16 5.37
C VAL A 23 -2.94 7.28 5.70
N ALA A 24 -3.30 7.28 6.99
CA ALA A 24 -4.69 7.47 7.40
C ALA A 24 -5.26 8.79 6.87
N SER A 25 -4.53 9.91 7.03
CA SER A 25 -4.95 11.21 6.50
C SER A 25 -5.07 11.23 4.98
N ILE A 26 -4.15 10.59 4.24
CA ILE A 26 -4.23 10.53 2.77
C ILE A 26 -5.51 9.82 2.31
N TRP A 27 -5.86 8.71 2.94
CA TRP A 27 -7.10 7.98 2.62
C TRP A 27 -8.36 8.77 2.99
N GLU A 28 -8.34 9.48 4.13
CA GLU A 28 -9.45 10.30 4.61
C GLU A 28 -9.65 11.59 3.79
N ASP A 29 -8.58 12.28 3.43
CA ASP A 29 -8.66 13.58 2.76
C ASP A 29 -8.91 13.43 1.24
N PHE A 30 -8.25 12.46 0.60
CA PHE A 30 -8.21 12.38 -0.87
C PHE A 30 -9.07 11.27 -1.46
N HIS A 31 -9.49 10.27 -0.66
CA HIS A 31 -10.29 9.12 -1.13
C HIS A 31 -9.76 8.52 -2.45
N PRO A 32 -8.47 8.14 -2.52
CA PRO A 32 -7.86 7.71 -3.79
C PRO A 32 -8.53 6.43 -4.31
N GLN A 33 -8.63 6.31 -5.64
CA GLN A 33 -9.09 5.08 -6.29
C GLN A 33 -8.11 3.92 -6.12
N LEU A 34 -6.82 4.24 -6.01
CA LEU A 34 -5.72 3.31 -5.78
C LEU A 34 -4.56 4.06 -5.13
N ALA A 35 -4.00 3.53 -4.04
CA ALA A 35 -2.73 4.01 -3.49
C ALA A 35 -1.58 3.08 -3.89
N VAL A 36 -0.53 3.61 -4.50
CA VAL A 36 0.64 2.82 -4.89
C VAL A 36 1.85 3.27 -4.07
N HIS A 37 2.29 2.39 -3.16
CA HIS A 37 3.49 2.56 -2.37
C HIS A 37 4.71 2.15 -3.19
N VAL A 38 5.79 2.92 -3.06
CA VAL A 38 7.08 2.58 -3.65
C VAL A 38 8.11 2.56 -2.53
N GLY A 39 8.74 1.42 -2.31
CA GLY A 39 9.76 1.22 -1.29
C GLY A 39 11.08 0.75 -1.91
N VAL A 40 12.21 1.17 -1.36
CA VAL A 40 13.51 0.63 -1.79
C VAL A 40 13.82 -0.63 -1.01
N ASP A 41 14.10 -1.73 -1.72
CA ASP A 41 14.71 -2.93 -1.14
C ASP A 41 16.19 -2.94 -1.52
N SER A 42 17.07 -2.82 -0.52
CA SER A 42 18.53 -2.74 -0.73
C SER A 42 19.15 -4.02 -1.30
N SER A 43 18.46 -5.15 -1.16
CA SER A 43 18.88 -6.45 -1.65
C SER A 43 18.34 -6.77 -3.06
N ALA A 44 17.26 -6.10 -3.46
CA ALA A 44 16.59 -6.33 -4.73
C ALA A 44 17.49 -6.05 -5.94
N LYS A 45 17.37 -6.90 -6.96
CA LYS A 45 18.02 -6.75 -8.26
C LYS A 45 17.05 -6.41 -9.39
N VAL A 46 15.77 -6.65 -9.15
CA VAL A 46 14.65 -6.36 -10.05
C VAL A 46 13.55 -5.64 -9.28
N ILE A 47 12.57 -5.10 -9.99
CA ILE A 47 11.37 -4.52 -9.35
C ILE A 47 10.45 -5.65 -8.89
N PHE A 48 10.02 -5.64 -7.64
CA PHE A 48 9.05 -6.59 -7.10
C PHE A 48 7.65 -5.97 -7.00
N LEU A 49 6.66 -6.73 -7.43
CA LEU A 49 5.23 -6.39 -7.35
C LEU A 49 4.61 -7.20 -6.21
N GLU A 50 4.25 -6.54 -5.11
CA GLU A 50 3.87 -7.18 -3.85
C GLU A 50 2.36 -7.41 -3.73
N GLN A 51 1.95 -8.67 -3.61
CA GLN A 51 0.54 -9.04 -3.65
C GLN A 51 -0.25 -8.74 -2.37
N CYS A 52 0.39 -8.81 -1.21
CA CYS A 52 -0.29 -8.70 0.07
C CYS A 52 0.57 -8.09 1.15
N GLY A 53 -0.07 -7.36 2.07
CA GLY A 53 0.55 -6.87 3.30
C GLY A 53 0.31 -7.83 4.47
N LYS A 54 1.23 -7.85 5.44
CA LYS A 54 1.10 -8.69 6.65
C LYS A 54 0.75 -7.83 7.86
N ASN A 55 0.12 -8.42 8.88
CA ASN A 55 -0.18 -7.70 10.14
C ASN A 55 0.85 -7.97 11.25
N ARG A 56 1.77 -8.91 11.05
CA ARG A 56 2.64 -9.41 12.12
C ARG A 56 4.06 -9.64 11.63
N GLY A 57 4.99 -9.64 12.59
CA GLY A 57 6.39 -10.00 12.39
C GLY A 57 7.34 -8.80 12.34
N TYR A 58 6.87 -7.60 12.66
CA TYR A 58 7.70 -6.40 12.73
C TYR A 58 8.64 -6.46 13.93
N ARG A 59 9.94 -6.65 13.67
CA ARG A 59 10.97 -6.76 14.73
C ARG A 59 12.00 -5.65 14.68
N ASP A 60 12.16 -5.02 13.52
CA ASP A 60 13.17 -4.00 13.28
C ASP A 60 12.69 -2.63 13.77
N ALA A 61 13.62 -1.88 14.35
CA ALA A 61 13.36 -0.50 14.73
C ALA A 61 13.38 0.41 13.49
N ASP A 62 12.50 1.41 13.47
CA ASP A 62 12.54 2.45 12.46
C ASP A 62 13.70 3.44 12.67
N ILE A 63 13.77 4.49 11.84
CA ILE A 63 14.85 5.49 11.90
C ILE A 63 14.89 6.27 13.22
N ARG A 64 13.83 6.19 14.04
CA ARG A 64 13.74 6.83 15.36
C ARG A 64 13.85 5.84 16.51
N GLY A 65 14.21 4.59 16.23
CA GLY A 65 14.36 3.54 17.24
C GLY A 65 13.05 2.92 17.71
N PHE A 66 11.90 3.27 17.10
CA PHE A 66 10.61 2.73 17.51
C PHE A 66 10.33 1.37 16.84
N ARG A 67 9.68 0.47 17.58
CA ARG A 67 9.21 -0.84 17.13
C ARG A 67 7.73 -1.01 17.45
N PRO A 68 6.92 -1.59 16.53
CA PRO A 68 5.54 -1.95 16.85
C PRO A 68 5.47 -2.92 18.03
N GLU A 69 4.59 -2.65 18.98
CA GLU A 69 4.38 -3.49 20.15
C GLU A 69 3.91 -4.90 19.72
N ALA A 70 4.46 -5.93 20.37
CA ALA A 70 4.26 -7.34 20.01
C ALA A 70 4.58 -7.67 18.52
N GLY A 71 5.23 -6.77 17.79
CA GLY A 71 5.48 -6.89 16.36
C GLY A 71 4.21 -6.97 15.52
N VAL A 72 3.13 -6.29 15.93
CA VAL A 72 1.82 -6.28 15.26
C VAL A 72 1.53 -4.88 14.69
N CYS A 73 0.94 -4.80 13.49
CA CYS A 73 0.51 -3.53 12.90
C CYS A 73 -0.79 -3.02 13.52
N LEU A 74 -1.83 -3.85 13.53
CA LEU A 74 -3.14 -3.59 14.10
C LEU A 74 -3.62 -4.77 14.94
N THR A 75 -3.76 -4.56 16.25
CA THR A 75 -4.31 -5.56 17.17
C THR A 75 -5.72 -5.97 16.74
N GLY A 76 -5.93 -7.28 16.55
CA GLY A 76 -7.21 -7.83 16.09
C GLY A 76 -7.49 -7.67 14.59
N GLY A 77 -6.57 -7.06 13.83
CA GLY A 77 -6.67 -6.98 12.37
C GLY A 77 -6.40 -8.32 11.66
N PRO A 78 -6.84 -8.49 10.40
CA PRO A 78 -6.56 -9.67 9.59
C PRO A 78 -5.06 -9.96 9.49
N ASP A 79 -4.62 -11.22 9.53
CA ASP A 79 -3.17 -11.52 9.45
C ASP A 79 -2.53 -11.13 8.11
N VAL A 80 -3.32 -11.16 7.03
CA VAL A 80 -2.92 -10.83 5.67
C VAL A 80 -4.07 -10.10 4.99
N ILE A 81 -3.75 -9.04 4.24
CA ILE A 81 -4.71 -8.39 3.33
C ILE A 81 -4.10 -8.41 1.93
N THR A 82 -4.88 -8.83 0.94
CA THR A 82 -4.46 -8.94 -0.46
C THR A 82 -4.95 -7.75 -1.26
N SER A 83 -4.10 -7.21 -2.13
CA SER A 83 -4.50 -6.17 -3.08
C SER A 83 -5.58 -6.68 -4.04
N VAL A 84 -6.50 -5.80 -4.44
CA VAL A 84 -7.44 -6.08 -5.54
C VAL A 84 -6.73 -6.19 -6.90
N VAL A 85 -5.55 -5.58 -7.03
CA VAL A 85 -4.70 -5.69 -8.21
C VAL A 85 -4.03 -7.06 -8.22
N SER A 86 -4.15 -7.77 -9.34
CA SER A 86 -3.53 -9.08 -9.50
C SER A 86 -2.07 -8.89 -9.89
N MET A 87 -1.18 -8.79 -8.90
CA MET A 87 0.26 -8.57 -9.15
C MET A 87 0.87 -9.67 -10.01
N LYS A 88 0.33 -10.89 -9.95
CA LYS A 88 0.75 -12.00 -10.80
C LYS A 88 0.37 -11.79 -12.26
N ALA A 89 -0.84 -11.29 -12.54
CA ALA A 89 -1.28 -10.99 -13.91
C ALA A 89 -0.57 -9.75 -14.47
N LEU A 90 -0.47 -8.71 -13.64
CA LEU A 90 0.29 -7.50 -13.93
C LEU A 90 1.74 -7.82 -14.29
N CYS A 91 2.43 -8.61 -13.47
CA CYS A 91 3.80 -9.08 -13.71
C CYS A 91 3.95 -9.70 -15.10
N LYS A 92 3.04 -10.61 -15.50
CA LYS A 92 3.09 -11.23 -16.83
C LYS A 92 2.96 -10.21 -17.96
N ARG A 93 2.06 -9.23 -17.83
CA ARG A 93 1.84 -8.20 -18.87
C ARG A 93 3.04 -7.29 -19.02
N VAL A 94 3.59 -6.77 -17.92
CA VAL A 94 4.76 -5.87 -18.00
C VAL A 94 6.02 -6.60 -18.45
N MET A 95 6.19 -7.89 -18.10
CA MET A 95 7.29 -8.71 -18.64
C MET A 95 7.17 -8.92 -20.15
N ALA A 96 5.95 -9.05 -20.69
CA ALA A 96 5.72 -9.15 -22.13
C ALA A 96 6.10 -7.86 -22.89
N GLU A 97 6.17 -6.72 -22.20
CA GLU A 97 6.69 -5.44 -22.73
C GLU A 97 8.20 -5.29 -22.53
N GLY A 98 8.90 -6.35 -22.11
CA GLY A 98 10.36 -6.38 -21.96
C GLY A 98 10.89 -5.84 -20.64
N MET A 99 10.03 -5.62 -19.63
CA MET A 99 10.45 -5.16 -18.31
C MET A 99 10.92 -6.31 -17.41
N GLU A 100 12.02 -6.09 -16.70
CA GLU A 100 12.50 -7.01 -15.66
C GLU A 100 11.79 -6.74 -14.32
N VAL A 101 10.74 -7.51 -14.04
CA VAL A 101 10.00 -7.47 -12.77
C VAL A 101 9.79 -8.89 -12.22
N ALA A 102 9.44 -8.97 -10.94
CA ALA A 102 9.06 -10.22 -10.30
C ALA A 102 7.80 -10.04 -9.43
N PHE A 103 6.99 -11.09 -9.36
CA PHE A 103 5.88 -11.18 -8.40
C PHE A 103 6.40 -11.59 -7.03
N SER A 104 5.86 -11.00 -5.96
CA SER A 104 6.11 -11.42 -4.58
C SER A 104 4.81 -11.48 -3.77
N GLY A 105 4.71 -12.47 -2.89
CA GLY A 105 3.63 -12.62 -1.91
C GLY A 105 4.05 -12.20 -0.50
N ASP A 106 5.22 -11.59 -0.37
CA ASP A 106 5.84 -11.25 0.90
C ASP A 106 6.68 -9.98 0.76
N ALA A 107 6.13 -8.87 1.24
CA ALA A 107 6.78 -7.56 1.23
C ALA A 107 7.80 -7.35 2.37
N GLY A 108 8.14 -8.40 3.14
CA GLY A 108 8.95 -8.27 4.33
C GLY A 108 8.16 -7.75 5.53
N ARG A 109 8.85 -7.20 6.54
CA ARG A 109 8.28 -6.75 7.83
C ARG A 109 8.97 -5.49 8.34
N TYR A 110 9.03 -4.48 7.47
CA TYR A 110 9.52 -3.16 7.81
C TYR A 110 8.44 -2.09 7.55
N VAL A 111 8.83 -0.80 7.58
CA VAL A 111 7.89 0.32 7.44
C VAL A 111 7.09 0.25 6.12
N CYS A 112 7.69 -0.21 5.02
CA CYS A 112 7.02 -0.36 3.72
C CYS A 112 5.81 -1.32 3.77
N ASP A 113 5.98 -2.54 4.27
CA ASP A 113 4.90 -3.51 4.45
C ASP A 113 3.86 -3.00 5.46
N TYR A 114 4.31 -2.36 6.54
CA TYR A 114 3.42 -1.81 7.57
C TYR A 114 2.43 -0.78 7.02
N ILE A 115 2.92 0.22 6.27
CA ILE A 115 2.07 1.27 5.70
C ILE A 115 1.26 0.78 4.49
N TYR A 116 1.77 -0.24 3.80
CA TYR A 116 1.04 -0.94 2.75
C TYR A 116 -0.15 -1.71 3.33
N TYR A 117 0.04 -2.50 4.39
CA TYR A 117 -1.02 -3.19 5.12
C TYR A 117 -2.10 -2.21 5.61
N LEU A 118 -1.71 -1.07 6.21
CA LEU A 118 -2.67 -0.05 6.61
C LEU A 118 -3.44 0.53 5.43
N SER A 119 -2.78 0.78 4.30
CA SER A 119 -3.45 1.28 3.09
C SER A 119 -4.40 0.25 2.48
N LEU A 120 -4.04 -1.04 2.51
CA LEU A 120 -4.93 -2.12 2.10
C LEU A 120 -6.18 -2.16 3.00
N LEU A 121 -6.02 -1.95 4.31
CA LEU A 121 -7.15 -1.89 5.23
C LEU A 121 -8.04 -0.68 4.97
N HIS A 122 -7.47 0.53 4.91
CA HIS A 122 -8.22 1.78 4.68
C HIS A 122 -8.89 1.82 3.30
N GLY A 123 -8.21 1.30 2.28
CA GLY A 123 -8.67 1.28 0.90
C GLY A 123 -9.48 0.05 0.52
N ASN A 124 -9.84 -0.83 1.47
CA ASN A 124 -10.56 -2.08 1.18
C ASN A 124 -9.89 -2.89 0.04
N GLY A 125 -8.57 -3.06 0.12
CA GLY A 125 -7.74 -3.75 -0.86
C GLY A 125 -7.23 -2.89 -2.03
N HIS A 126 -7.66 -1.63 -2.17
CA HIS A 126 -7.22 -0.72 -3.25
C HIS A 126 -5.86 -0.06 -2.96
N ALA A 127 -4.88 -0.86 -2.59
CA ALA A 127 -3.50 -0.42 -2.46
C ALA A 127 -2.56 -1.41 -3.14
N ALA A 128 -1.40 -0.93 -3.57
CA ALA A 128 -0.32 -1.71 -4.13
C ALA A 128 1.00 -1.31 -3.48
N LEU A 129 1.97 -2.23 -3.48
CA LEU A 129 3.35 -1.93 -3.12
C LEU A 129 4.28 -2.45 -4.21
N VAL A 130 5.22 -1.59 -4.59
CA VAL A 130 6.29 -1.88 -5.55
C VAL A 130 7.62 -1.70 -4.82
N HIS A 131 8.37 -2.78 -4.65
CA HIS A 131 9.75 -2.70 -4.18
C HIS A 131 10.68 -2.50 -5.36
N VAL A 132 11.57 -1.52 -5.25
CA VAL A 132 12.52 -1.16 -6.30
C VAL A 132 13.96 -1.40 -5.84
N PRO A 133 14.88 -1.77 -6.76
CA PRO A 133 16.30 -1.81 -6.45
C PRO A 133 16.85 -0.42 -6.09
N PRO A 134 18.00 -0.33 -5.42
CA PRO A 134 18.71 0.93 -5.30
C PRO A 134 19.10 1.46 -6.69
N LEU A 135 19.10 2.79 -6.82
CA LEU A 135 19.58 3.42 -8.03
C LEU A 135 21.04 3.06 -8.29
N SER A 136 21.37 2.85 -9.56
CA SER A 136 22.72 2.52 -10.00
C SER A 136 22.99 3.15 -11.36
N ARG A 137 24.21 3.00 -11.89
CA ARG A 137 24.51 3.45 -13.26
C ARG A 137 23.66 2.71 -14.31
N GLY A 138 23.33 1.44 -14.06
CA GLY A 138 22.48 0.64 -14.94
C GLY A 138 20.99 0.87 -14.74
N LEU A 139 20.59 1.45 -13.60
CA LEU A 139 19.21 1.77 -13.27
C LEU A 139 19.13 3.20 -12.69
N PRO A 140 19.24 4.24 -13.53
CA PRO A 140 19.09 5.62 -13.09
C PRO A 140 17.63 5.94 -12.76
N ALA A 141 17.40 7.00 -11.98
CA ALA A 141 16.06 7.43 -11.57
C ALA A 141 15.09 7.65 -12.75
N SER A 142 15.59 8.13 -13.89
CA SER A 142 14.78 8.34 -15.10
C SER A 142 14.26 7.02 -15.69
N LEU A 143 15.07 5.97 -15.67
CA LEU A 143 14.66 4.65 -16.15
C LEU A 143 13.67 4.01 -15.18
N LEU A 144 13.95 4.09 -13.88
CA LEU A 144 13.04 3.60 -12.85
C LEU A 144 11.69 4.35 -12.88
N GLY A 145 11.71 5.67 -13.07
CA GLY A 145 10.50 6.47 -13.21
C GLY A 145 9.63 6.06 -14.40
N LYS A 146 10.26 5.77 -15.56
CA LYS A 146 9.54 5.22 -16.73
C LYS A 146 8.94 3.84 -16.45
N ALA A 147 9.70 2.96 -15.79
CA ALA A 147 9.20 1.64 -15.40
C ALA A 147 7.99 1.76 -14.46
N LEU A 148 8.07 2.62 -13.44
CA LEU A 148 6.96 2.88 -12.52
C LEU A 148 5.74 3.46 -13.26
N GLN A 149 5.94 4.36 -14.22
CA GLN A 149 4.84 4.90 -15.03
C GLN A 149 4.11 3.80 -15.80
N VAL A 150 4.83 2.88 -16.45
CA VAL A 150 4.23 1.75 -17.17
C VAL A 150 3.48 0.84 -16.20
N ILE A 151 4.08 0.50 -15.06
CA ILE A 151 3.44 -0.34 -14.03
C ILE A 151 2.13 0.30 -13.55
N LEU A 152 2.14 1.60 -13.23
CA LEU A 152 0.96 2.35 -12.79
C LEU A 152 -0.13 2.35 -13.85
N GLN A 153 0.22 2.58 -15.12
CA GLN A 153 -0.75 2.54 -16.22
C GLN A 153 -1.41 1.16 -16.33
N LYS A 154 -0.62 0.09 -16.24
CA LYS A 154 -1.13 -1.30 -16.29
C LYS A 154 -1.96 -1.70 -15.06
N MET A 155 -1.73 -1.09 -13.89
CA MET A 155 -2.57 -1.26 -12.72
C MET A 155 -3.95 -0.61 -12.91
N LEU A 156 -4.00 0.54 -13.58
CA LEU A 156 -5.25 1.27 -13.81
C LEU A 156 -6.13 0.59 -14.88
N GLU A 157 -5.51 0.02 -15.93
CA GLU A 157 -6.22 -0.77 -16.97
C GLU A 157 -7.02 -1.94 -16.35
N GLU A 158 -6.48 -2.66 -15.35
CA GLU A 158 -7.19 -3.75 -14.66
C GLU A 158 -8.39 -3.28 -13.83
N ASN A 159 -8.32 -2.07 -13.27
CA ASN A 159 -9.37 -1.54 -12.41
C ASN A 159 -10.59 -1.05 -13.22
N GLU A 160 -10.40 -0.70 -14.50
CA GLU A 160 -11.51 -0.28 -15.38
C GLU A 160 -12.30 -1.49 -15.93
N GLU A 161 -11.70 -2.68 -16.03
CA GLU A 161 -12.34 -3.90 -16.51
C GLU A 161 -13.12 -4.67 -15.42
N SER A 162 -13.00 -4.24 -14.16
CA SER A 162 -13.75 -4.81 -13.02
C SER A 162 -15.05 -4.04 -12.79
N PRO A 163 -16.23 -4.68 -12.69
CA PRO A 163 -17.50 -3.99 -12.56
C PRO A 163 -17.51 -3.06 -11.33
N SER A 164 -17.81 -1.79 -11.58
CA SER A 164 -17.77 -0.67 -10.64
C SER A 164 -18.23 -1.02 -9.23
N PHE A 165 -17.37 -0.74 -8.24
CA PHE A 165 -17.74 -0.64 -6.84
C PHE A 165 -18.88 0.38 -6.66
N LYS A 166 -20.03 -0.08 -6.14
CA LYS A 166 -21.04 0.80 -5.57
C LYS A 166 -20.71 0.94 -4.08
N PRO A 167 -20.49 2.16 -3.53
CA PRO A 167 -20.35 2.32 -2.10
C PRO A 167 -21.62 1.81 -1.42
N GLY A 168 -21.46 0.81 -0.56
CA GLY A 168 -22.54 0.32 0.30
C GLY A 168 -22.96 1.41 1.30
N PRO A 169 -24.20 1.36 1.82
CA PRO A 169 -24.69 2.39 2.73
C PRO A 169 -23.80 2.46 3.99
N GLN A 170 -23.27 3.65 4.28
CA GLN A 170 -22.61 3.97 5.54
C GLN A 170 -23.58 3.68 6.68
N LYS A 171 -23.27 2.68 7.51
CA LYS A 171 -23.93 2.55 8.82
C LYS A 171 -23.44 3.71 9.67
N SER A 172 -24.34 4.64 9.99
CA SER A 172 -24.09 5.70 10.95
C SER A 172 -23.58 5.09 12.25
N ARG A 173 -22.41 5.52 12.75
CA ARG A 173 -22.02 5.22 14.12
C ARG A 173 -23.02 5.90 15.05
N SER A 174 -23.93 5.11 15.60
CA SER A 174 -24.79 5.51 16.70
C SER A 174 -23.94 5.78 17.94
N THR A 175 -24.15 6.98 18.46
CA THR A 175 -23.65 7.58 19.70
C THR A 175 -23.55 6.58 20.86
N LEU A 176 -22.37 6.46 21.46
CA LEU A 176 -22.22 5.88 22.81
C LEU A 176 -22.87 6.84 23.80
N ILE A 177 -23.98 6.38 24.37
CA ILE A 177 -24.77 7.04 25.40
C ILE A 177 -23.89 7.15 26.67
N ALA A 178 -23.76 8.38 27.17
CA ALA A 178 -23.24 8.64 28.51
C ALA A 178 -24.18 8.03 29.55
N ALA A 179 -23.67 7.10 30.37
CA ALA A 179 -24.38 6.60 31.53
C ALA A 179 -24.45 7.71 32.60
N LYS A 180 -25.62 8.34 32.75
CA LYS A 180 -26.00 9.03 33.98
C LYS A 180 -26.43 7.96 35.00
N GLY A 181 -25.89 8.06 36.21
CA GLY A 181 -25.96 7.02 37.25
C GLY A 181 -27.31 6.88 37.95
N ASN A 182 -27.29 6.22 39.11
CA ASN A 182 -28.32 6.40 40.12
C ASN A 182 -27.83 6.03 41.53
N PRO A 183 -28.51 6.51 42.59
CA PRO A 183 -27.99 6.66 43.94
C PRO A 183 -28.35 5.51 44.88
N LEU A 184 -27.58 5.39 45.97
CA LEU A 184 -28.00 5.59 47.36
C LEU A 184 -26.78 6.03 48.17
#